data_AF-A0A2S8F5F1-F1
#
_entry.id   AF-A0A2S8F5F1-F1
#
_cell.length_a   1.000
_cell.length_b   1.000
_cell.length_c   1.000
_cell.angle_alpha   90.00
_cell.angle_beta   90.00
_cell.angle_gamma   90.00
#
_symmetry.space_group_name_H-M   'P 1'
#
loop_
_entity.id
_entity.type
_entity.pdbx_description
1 polymer ?
#
loop_
_entity_poly.entity_id
_entity_poly.type
_entity_poly.pdbx_seq_one_letter_code
_entity_poly.pdbx_strand_id
1 'polypeptide(L)' 'MNPYSYVLSDLFVDPHSQHNELAWLHGVLVLGEGFGVSANGNPYQAVLDDLASRGFNANALARVRQMLQARNEAYQRGQR' A
#
# COMPACT_ATOMS: atom_id res chain seq x y z
N MET A 1 11.82 -7.50 -3.65
CA MET A 1 11.73 -6.21 -2.93
C MET A 1 10.52 -6.29 -2.02
N ASN A 2 10.55 -5.70 -0.82
CA ASN A 2 9.34 -5.64 0.02
C ASN A 2 8.40 -4.57 -0.56
N PRO A 3 7.22 -4.96 -1.10
CA PRO A 3 6.32 -4.01 -1.75
C PRO A 3 5.75 -2.99 -0.76
N TYR A 4 5.57 -3.37 0.52
CA TYR A 4 5.08 -2.47 1.56
C TYR A 4 6.09 -1.35 1.86
N SER A 5 7.38 -1.68 2.01
CA SER A 5 8.44 -0.69 2.22
C SER A 5 8.52 0.34 1.09
N TYR A 6 8.33 -0.12 -0.16
CA TYR A 6 8.27 0.77 -1.31
C TYR A 6 7.08 1.73 -1.22
N VAL A 7 5.87 1.19 -1.00
CA VAL A 7 4.64 2.00 -0.96
C VAL A 7 4.68 2.99 0.22
N LEU A 8 5.22 2.60 1.38
CA LEU A 8 5.44 3.50 2.51
C LEU A 8 6.37 4.66 2.15
N SER A 9 7.48 4.36 1.47
CA SER A 9 8.46 5.36 1.06
C SER A 9 7.89 6.33 0.01
N ASP A 10 7.11 5.82 -0.96
CA ASP A 10 6.50 6.62 -2.02
C ASP A 10 5.43 7.57 -1.50
N LEU A 11 4.60 7.09 -0.57
CA LEU A 11 3.48 7.87 -0.05
C LEU A 11 3.93 9.07 0.82
N PHE A 12 5.20 9.13 1.26
CA PHE A 12 5.75 10.20 2.10
C PHE A 12 4.76 10.64 3.20
N VAL A 13 4.23 9.65 3.94
CA VAL A 13 3.22 9.96 4.96
C VAL A 13 3.94 10.46 6.21
N ASP A 14 3.86 11.76 6.49
CA ASP A 14 4.32 12.32 7.76
C ASP A 14 3.53 11.67 8.91
N PRO A 15 4.17 10.88 9.80
CA PRO A 15 3.51 10.15 10.88
C PRO A 15 2.78 11.07 11.88
N HIS A 16 3.20 12.33 11.98
CA HIS A 16 2.73 13.29 12.99
C HIS A 16 1.70 14.29 12.46
N SER A 17 1.48 14.34 11.14
CA SER A 17 0.47 15.17 10.46
C SER A 17 -0.81 14.39 10.11
N GLN A 18 -0.91 13.12 10.52
CA GLN A 18 -1.98 12.24 10.09
C GLN A 18 -3.30 12.54 10.84
N HIS A 19 -4.18 13.29 10.19
CA HIS A 19 -5.60 13.25 10.51
C HIS A 19 -6.30 12.26 9.56
N ASN A 20 -7.21 11.44 10.11
CA ASN A 20 -8.12 10.55 9.39
C ASN A 20 -7.47 9.46 8.52
N GLU A 21 -7.88 9.33 7.25
CA GLU A 21 -7.81 8.07 6.49
C GLU A 21 -6.40 7.63 6.09
N LEU A 22 -5.46 8.58 5.99
CA LEU A 22 -4.04 8.28 5.74
C LEU A 22 -3.37 7.56 6.91
N ALA A 23 -3.84 7.79 8.15
CA ALA A 23 -3.31 7.10 9.31
C ALA A 23 -3.65 5.62 9.32
N TRP A 24 -4.90 5.33 8.95
CA TRP A 24 -5.35 3.96 8.82
C TRP A 24 -4.57 3.22 7.72
N LEU A 25 -4.40 3.84 6.55
CA LEU A 25 -3.59 3.25 5.46
C LEU A 25 -2.15 3.00 5.90
N HIS A 26 -1.52 3.98 6.54
CA HIS A 26 -0.16 3.86 7.04
C HIS A 26 -0.02 2.69 8.02
N GLY A 27 -0.98 2.53 8.95
CA GLY A 27 -1.01 1.40 9.87
C GLY A 27 -1.09 0.03 9.17
N VAL A 28 -1.96 -0.10 8.16
CA VAL A 28 -2.05 -1.34 7.36
C VAL A 28 -0.72 -1.65 6.68
N LEU A 29 -0.07 -0.64 6.10
CA LEU A 29 1.17 -0.82 5.37
C LEU A 29 2.36 -1.17 6.27
N VAL A 30 2.49 -0.53 7.44
CA VAL A 30 3.54 -0.83 8.44
C VAL A 30 3.38 -2.26 8.98
N LEU A 31 2.15 -2.68 9.27
CA LEU A 31 1.89 -4.07 9.67
C LEU A 31 2.29 -5.04 8.56
N GLY A 32 1.96 -4.73 7.31
CA GLY A 32 2.36 -5.49 6.12
C GLY A 32 3.87 -5.61 5.95
N GLU A 33 4.59 -4.50 6.14
CA GLU A 33 6.06 -4.45 6.05
C GLU A 33 6.73 -5.42 7.02
N GLY A 34 6.23 -5.50 8.26
CA GLY A 34 6.75 -6.40 9.30
C GLY A 34 6.68 -7.90 8.95
N PHE A 35 5.85 -8.29 7.99
CA PHE A 35 5.75 -9.69 7.53
C PHE A 35 6.80 -10.08 6.49
N GLY A 36 7.63 -9.13 5.99
CA GLY A 36 8.72 -9.44 5.07
C GLY A 36 8.26 -10.01 3.72
N VAL A 37 7.09 -9.56 3.23
CA VAL A 37 6.54 -10.00 1.94
C VAL A 37 7.53 -9.67 0.82
N SER A 38 7.78 -10.62 -0.09
CA SER A 38 8.62 -10.39 -1.25
C SER A 38 7.80 -10.53 -2.52
N ALA A 39 7.84 -9.49 -3.36
CA ALA A 39 7.23 -9.50 -4.66
C ALA A 39 8.16 -8.86 -5.70
N ASN A 40 7.90 -9.22 -6.97
CA ASN A 40 8.53 -8.64 -8.14
C ASN A 40 7.46 -7.94 -8.97
N GLY A 41 7.83 -6.86 -9.69
CA GLY A 41 6.91 -6.11 -10.53
C GLY A 41 6.31 -4.90 -9.83
N ASN A 42 5.01 -4.69 -9.98
CA ASN A 42 4.32 -3.51 -9.47
C ASN A 42 4.06 -3.62 -7.95
N PRO A 43 4.68 -2.76 -7.12
CA PRO A 43 4.56 -2.86 -5.67
C PRO A 43 3.15 -2.57 -5.15
N TYR A 44 2.40 -1.66 -5.80
CA TYR A 44 1.03 -1.35 -5.41
C TYR A 44 0.08 -2.52 -5.61
N GLN A 45 0.19 -3.20 -6.75
CA GLN A 45 -0.61 -4.39 -7.03
C GLN A 45 -0.24 -5.52 -6.07
N ALA A 46 1.06 -5.72 -5.80
CA ALA A 46 1.53 -6.75 -4.88
C ALA A 46 1.00 -6.57 -3.45
N VAL A 47 0.91 -5.33 -2.94
CA VAL A 47 0.27 -5.04 -1.65
C VAL A 47 -1.21 -5.44 -1.67
N LEU A 48 -1.95 -5.06 -2.72
CA LEU A 48 -3.37 -5.37 -2.81
C LEU A 48 -3.63 -6.89 -2.90
N ASP A 49 -2.81 -7.61 -3.65
CA ASP A 49 -2.92 -9.07 -3.79
C ASP A 49 -2.57 -9.79 -2.49
N ASP A 50 -1.53 -9.35 -1.77
CA ASP A 50 -1.16 -9.91 -0.47
C ASP A 50 -2.28 -9.67 0.57
N LEU A 51 -2.81 -8.44 0.68
CA LEU A 51 -3.94 -8.14 1.57
C LEU A 51 -5.18 -8.98 1.24
N ALA A 52 -5.49 -9.15 -0.05
CA ALA A 52 -6.59 -10.00 -0.49
C ALA A 52 -6.36 -11.48 -0.10
N SER A 53 -5.15 -11.99 -0.29
CA SER A 53 -4.78 -13.38 0.03
C SER A 53 -4.88 -13.70 1.53
N ARG A 54 -4.67 -12.69 2.39
CA ARG A 54 -4.76 -12.79 3.85
C ARG A 54 -6.21 -12.72 4.38
N GLY A 55 -7.19 -12.61 3.50
CA GLY A 55 -8.60 -12.57 3.88
C GLY A 55 -9.03 -11.26 4.53
N PHE A 56 -8.38 -10.13 4.21
CA PHE A 56 -8.84 -8.82 4.67
C PHE A 56 -10.28 -8.54 4.19
N ASN A 57 -11.02 -7.78 5.01
CA ASN A 57 -12.38 -7.37 4.66
C ASN A 57 -12.43 -6.67 3.28
N ALA A 58 -13.37 -7.07 2.44
CA ALA A 58 -13.48 -6.56 1.06
C ALA A 58 -13.66 -5.03 0.97
N ASN A 59 -14.37 -4.42 1.91
CA ASN A 59 -14.55 -2.97 1.95
C ASN A 59 -13.26 -2.26 2.34
N ALA A 60 -12.52 -2.82 3.31
CA ALA A 60 -11.20 -2.31 3.67
C ALA A 60 -10.22 -2.41 2.50
N LEU A 61 -10.19 -3.54 1.79
CA LEU A 61 -9.36 -3.72 0.60
C LEU A 61 -9.75 -2.75 -0.52
N ALA A 62 -11.04 -2.56 -0.77
CA ALA A 62 -11.53 -1.58 -1.73
C ALA A 62 -11.07 -0.16 -1.38
N ARG A 63 -11.04 0.18 -0.07
CA ARG A 63 -10.55 1.48 0.40
C ARG A 63 -9.05 1.65 0.17
N VAL A 64 -8.23 0.64 0.50
CA VAL A 64 -6.79 0.64 0.20
C VAL A 64 -6.56 0.80 -1.30
N ARG A 65 -7.30 0.05 -2.12
CA ARG A 65 -7.23 0.15 -3.58
C ARG A 65 -7.51 1.56 -4.07
N GLN A 66 -8.57 2.20 -3.60
CA GLN A 66 -8.91 3.57 -3.96
C GLN A 66 -7.78 4.55 -3.62
N MET A 67 -7.18 4.43 -2.43
CA MET A 67 -6.11 5.33 -2.01
C MET A 67 -4.81 5.13 -2.79
N LEU A 68 -4.52 3.90 -3.21
CA LEU A 68 -3.31 3.59 -3.99
C LEU A 68 -3.49 3.74 -5.51
N GLN A 69 -4.72 3.90 -6.00
CA GLN A 69 -5.04 3.81 -7.43
C GLN A 69 -4.24 4.80 -8.28
N ALA A 70 -4.22 6.09 -7.92
CA ALA A 70 -3.51 7.11 -8.69
C ALA A 70 -2.00 6.83 -8.77
N ARG A 71 -1.40 6.32 -7.68
CA ARG A 71 0.02 5.93 -7.63
C ARG A 71 0.30 4.67 -8.45
N ASN A 72 -0.60 3.69 -8.38
CA ASN A 72 -0.53 2.48 -9.20
C ASN A 72 -0.55 2.82 -10.70
N GLU A 73 -1.46 3.69 -11.13
CA GLU A 73 -1.58 4.15 -12.52
C GLU A 73 -0.36 4.99 -12.96
N ALA A 74 0.22 5.82 -12.08
CA ALA A 74 1.45 6.54 -12.35
C ALA A 74 2.64 5.56 -12.55
N TYR A 75 2.77 4.58 -11.66
CA TYR A 75 3.82 3.55 -11.74
C TYR A 75 3.72 2.73 -13.03
N GLN A 76 2.52 2.30 -13.40
CA GLN A 76 2.28 1.54 -14.65
C GLN A 76 2.62 2.36 -15.91
N ARG A 77 2.47 3.69 -15.85
CA ARG A 77 2.87 4.61 -16.92
C ARG A 77 4.36 4.96 -16.91
N GLY A 78 5.14 4.45 -15.95
CA GLY A 78 6.57 4.74 -15.80
C GLY A 78 6.87 6.15 -15.28
N GLN A 79 5.86 6.86 -14.77
CA GLN A 79 6.02 8.18 -14.16
C GLN A 79 6.37 7.94 -12.68
N ARG A 80 7.65 8.11 -12.34
CA ARG A 80 8.16 8.03 -10.96
C ARG A 80 8.09 9.39 -10.30
#